data_AF-A0AAU7H0K3-F1
#
_entry.id   AF-A0AAU7H0K3-F1
#
_cell.length_a   1.000
_cell.length_b   1.000
_cell.length_c   1.000
_cell.angle_alpha   90.00
_cell.angle_beta   90.00
_cell.angle_gamma   90.00
#
_symmetry.space_group_name_H-M   'P 1'
#
loop_
_entity.id
_entity.type
_entity.pdbx_description
1 polymer ?
#
loop_
_entity_poly.entity_id
_entity_poly.type
_entity_poly.pdbx_seq_one_letter_code
_entity_poly.pdbx_strand_id
1 'polypeptide(L)'
;MAMLLFIAQLGYNGYDKIRDSSDQAYKLRVLLLSEISNNLLTLSTGGDESHAFGTVDICIPLPEDDKEAVDKMALVATNLHDEVYYSQLDKLSILSKDELNTVVKSYHSLTRLRTLSLELAFVKPLPNNKVKILRSEYSNLYNSLFALSSTFDNETKNP
;
A
#
# COMPACT_ATOMS: atom_id res chain seq x y z
N MET A 1 42.43 -30.42 -0.48
CA MET A 1 42.37 -28.94 -0.43
C MET A 1 41.34 -28.33 -1.38
N ALA A 2 41.04 -28.91 -2.56
CA ALA A 2 40.05 -28.34 -3.49
C ALA A 2 38.58 -28.32 -2.97
N MET A 3 38.19 -29.29 -2.13
CA MET A 3 36.81 -29.41 -1.62
C MET A 3 36.42 -28.33 -0.60
N LEU A 4 37.38 -27.80 0.16
CA LEU A 4 37.15 -26.71 1.13
C LEU A 4 36.97 -25.34 0.44
N LEU A 5 37.68 -25.13 -0.68
CA LEU A 5 37.58 -23.90 -1.47
C LEU A 5 36.21 -23.80 -2.18
N PHE A 6 35.65 -24.92 -2.65
CA PHE A 6 34.31 -24.97 -3.25
C PHE A 6 33.20 -24.63 -2.24
N ILE A 7 33.29 -25.10 -1.00
CA ILE A 7 32.30 -24.80 0.05
C ILE A 7 32.38 -23.32 0.46
N ALA A 8 33.59 -22.75 0.54
CA ALA A 8 33.79 -21.33 0.80
C ALA A 8 33.20 -20.45 -0.32
N GLN A 9 33.36 -20.85 -1.59
CA GLN A 9 32.76 -20.13 -2.73
C GLN A 9 31.22 -20.26 -2.79
N LEU A 10 30.66 -21.42 -2.42
CA LEU A 10 29.21 -21.59 -2.30
C LEU A 10 28.63 -20.78 -1.13
N GLY A 11 29.32 -20.74 0.01
CA GLY A 11 28.95 -19.92 1.15
C GLY A 11 29.04 -18.43 0.86
N TYR A 12 30.10 -17.97 0.19
CA TYR A 12 30.28 -16.56 -0.18
C TYR A 12 29.28 -16.12 -1.25
N ASN A 13 29.08 -16.91 -2.31
CA ASN A 13 28.07 -16.62 -3.33
C ASN A 13 26.63 -16.69 -2.79
N GLY A 14 26.37 -17.59 -1.83
CA GLY A 14 25.09 -17.65 -1.12
C GLY A 14 24.88 -16.43 -0.23
N TYR A 15 25.90 -16.02 0.52
CA TYR A 15 25.86 -14.85 1.39
C TYR A 15 25.66 -13.54 0.59
N ASP A 16 26.39 -13.35 -0.51
CA ASP A 16 26.22 -12.18 -1.38
C ASP A 16 24.83 -12.16 -2.04
N LYS A 17 24.29 -13.32 -2.46
CA LYS A 17 22.93 -13.41 -2.98
C LYS A 17 21.87 -13.11 -1.94
N ILE A 18 22.04 -13.58 -0.71
CA ILE A 18 21.10 -13.30 0.40
C ILE A 18 21.16 -11.82 0.76
N ARG A 19 22.35 -11.23 0.80
CA ARG A 19 22.53 -9.79 1.09
C ARG A 19 21.95 -8.91 -0.01
N ASP A 20 22.19 -9.25 -1.27
CA ASP A 20 21.63 -8.52 -2.42
C ASP A 20 20.10 -8.68 -2.50
N SER A 21 19.58 -9.88 -2.24
CA SER A 21 18.14 -10.13 -2.12
C SER A 21 17.51 -9.33 -0.96
N SER A 22 18.20 -9.22 0.17
CA SER A 22 17.75 -8.45 1.34
C SER A 22 17.74 -6.95 1.06
N ASP A 23 18.77 -6.41 0.39
CA ASP A 23 18.83 -5.01 -0.03
C ASP A 23 17.76 -4.66 -1.08
N GLN A 24 17.54 -5.57 -2.04
CA GLN A 24 16.46 -5.42 -3.02
C GLN A 24 15.07 -5.51 -2.39
N ALA A 25 14.87 -6.43 -1.44
CA ALA A 25 13.63 -6.52 -0.65
C ALA A 25 13.39 -5.23 0.13
N TYR A 26 14.40 -4.70 0.81
CA TYR A 26 14.31 -3.45 1.56
C TYR A 26 13.92 -2.27 0.67
N LYS A 27 14.60 -2.08 -0.48
CA LYS A 27 14.27 -1.03 -1.44
C LYS A 27 12.84 -1.16 -1.96
N LEU A 28 12.40 -2.38 -2.27
CA LEU A 28 11.04 -2.65 -2.72
C LEU A 28 10.00 -2.31 -1.63
N ARG A 29 10.25 -2.71 -0.37
CA ARG A 29 9.40 -2.36 0.79
C ARG A 29 9.24 -0.85 0.92
N VAL A 30 10.35 -0.10 0.87
CA VAL A 30 10.34 1.38 0.98
C VAL A 30 9.52 2.02 -0.14
N LEU A 31 9.73 1.58 -1.39
CA LEU A 31 8.99 2.10 -2.54
C LEU A 31 7.47 1.86 -2.41
N LEU A 32 7.07 0.62 -2.09
CA LEU A 32 5.67 0.26 -1.95
C LEU A 32 5.00 0.95 -0.76
N LEU A 33 5.70 1.06 0.38
CA LEU A 33 5.19 1.77 1.55
C LEU A 33 5.01 3.26 1.26
N SER A 34 5.94 3.87 0.52
CA SER A 34 5.85 5.29 0.17
C SER A 34 4.64 5.59 -0.72
N GLU A 35 4.35 4.77 -1.74
CA GLU A 35 3.17 4.96 -2.60
C GLU A 35 1.87 4.82 -1.80
N ILE A 36 1.75 3.78 -0.97
CA ILE A 36 0.57 3.59 -0.10
C ILE A 36 0.41 4.75 0.88
N SER A 37 1.51 5.23 1.48
CA SER A 37 1.47 6.35 2.43
C SER A 37 1.03 7.65 1.76
N ASN A 38 1.53 7.93 0.55
CA ASN A 38 1.12 9.09 -0.24
C ASN A 38 -0.37 9.03 -0.59
N ASN A 39 -0.86 7.88 -1.05
CA ASN A 39 -2.29 7.69 -1.33
C ASN A 39 -3.16 7.95 -0.11
N LEU A 40 -2.74 7.48 1.08
CA LEU A 40 -3.48 7.70 2.31
C LEU A 40 -3.44 9.15 2.77
N LEU A 41 -2.32 9.85 2.57
CA LEU A 41 -2.25 11.29 2.78
C LEU A 41 -3.24 12.04 1.87
N THR A 42 -3.31 11.67 0.60
CA THR A 42 -4.28 12.24 -0.35
C THR A 42 -5.72 11.96 0.10
N LEU A 43 -6.01 10.75 0.58
CA LEU A 43 -7.32 10.37 1.10
C LEU A 43 -7.71 11.12 2.37
N SER A 44 -6.78 11.27 3.33
CA SER A 44 -7.05 11.94 4.59
C SER A 44 -7.31 13.43 4.36
N THR A 45 -6.41 14.09 3.64
CA THR A 45 -6.49 15.52 3.32
C THR A 45 -7.64 15.88 2.38
N GLY A 46 -8.29 14.89 1.75
CA GLY A 46 -9.28 15.18 0.71
C GLY A 46 -8.65 15.82 -0.54
N GLY A 47 -7.35 15.61 -0.76
CA GLY A 47 -6.59 16.16 -1.87
C GLY A 47 -6.07 17.58 -1.67
N ASP A 48 -6.26 18.16 -0.48
CA ASP A 48 -5.72 19.47 -0.13
C ASP A 48 -4.39 19.34 0.62
N GLU A 49 -3.29 19.50 -0.13
CA GLU A 49 -1.91 19.42 0.39
C GLU A 49 -1.61 20.45 1.49
N SER A 50 -2.41 21.52 1.63
CA SER A 50 -2.23 22.49 2.72
C SER A 50 -2.55 21.90 4.10
N HIS A 51 -3.29 20.80 4.16
CA HIS A 51 -3.61 20.05 5.37
C HIS A 51 -2.56 18.98 5.72
N ALA A 52 -1.49 18.84 4.93
CA ALA A 52 -0.49 17.77 5.07
C ALA A 52 0.59 18.01 6.16
N PHE A 53 0.36 18.91 7.12
CA PHE A 53 1.38 19.25 8.13
C PHE A 53 1.39 18.30 9.32
N GLY A 54 2.43 17.46 9.37
CA GLY A 54 2.99 16.89 10.59
C GLY A 54 2.46 15.52 10.97
N THR A 55 3.32 14.50 10.82
CA THR A 55 3.18 13.11 11.31
C THR A 55 1.96 12.35 10.77
N VAL A 56 2.25 11.18 10.18
CA VAL A 56 1.29 10.23 9.61
C VAL A 56 0.47 9.59 10.74
N ASP A 57 -0.45 10.35 11.32
CA ASP A 57 -1.43 9.89 12.33
C ASP A 57 -2.79 10.58 12.14
N ILE A 58 -3.03 11.22 10.99
CA ILE A 58 -4.30 11.91 10.75
C ILE A 58 -5.26 10.95 10.02
N CYS A 59 -5.96 10.14 10.81
CA CYS A 59 -7.20 9.50 10.38
C CYS A 59 -8.28 10.59 10.27
N ILE A 60 -8.48 11.14 9.07
CA ILE A 60 -9.65 12.00 8.84
C ILE A 60 -10.82 11.04 8.57
N PRO A 61 -11.81 10.94 9.47
CA PRO A 61 -12.96 10.08 9.22
C PRO A 61 -13.69 10.57 7.97
N LEU A 62 -14.27 9.62 7.22
CA LEU A 62 -15.21 9.99 6.17
C LEU A 62 -16.40 10.73 6.79
N PRO A 63 -16.94 11.76 6.13
CA PRO A 63 -18.18 12.41 6.55
C PRO A 63 -19.29 11.39 6.83
N GLU A 64 -20.13 11.68 7.83
CA GLU A 64 -21.29 10.82 8.14
C GLU A 64 -22.34 10.87 7.01
N ASP A 65 -22.47 12.02 6.34
CA ASP A 65 -23.32 12.15 5.16
C ASP A 65 -22.75 11.33 3.98
N ASP A 66 -23.60 10.46 3.42
CA ASP A 66 -23.20 9.54 2.36
C ASP A 66 -22.84 10.24 1.05
N LYS A 67 -23.50 11.37 0.76
CA LYS A 67 -23.22 12.15 -0.44
C LYS A 67 -21.90 12.90 -0.29
N GLU A 68 -21.69 13.56 0.84
CA GLU A 68 -20.43 14.23 1.15
C GLU A 68 -19.24 13.24 1.17
N ALA A 69 -19.43 12.04 1.72
CA ALA A 69 -18.42 11.00 1.70
C ALA A 69 -18.07 10.52 0.28
N VAL A 70 -19.09 10.30 -0.58
CA VAL A 70 -18.87 9.94 -1.98
C VAL A 70 -18.21 11.07 -2.76
N ASP A 71 -18.68 12.31 -2.61
CA ASP A 71 -18.16 13.49 -3.31
C ASP A 71 -16.68 13.73 -2.93
N LYS A 72 -16.35 13.64 -1.63
CA LYS A 72 -14.97 13.73 -1.14
C LYS A 72 -14.08 12.63 -1.73
N MET A 73 -14.55 11.39 -1.75
CA MET A 73 -13.77 10.26 -2.28
C MET A 73 -13.64 10.32 -3.81
N ALA A 74 -14.66 10.78 -4.52
CA ALA A 74 -14.61 10.97 -5.97
C ALA A 74 -13.60 12.06 -6.35
N LEU A 75 -13.53 13.15 -5.58
CA LEU A 75 -12.57 14.24 -5.79
C LEU A 75 -11.11 13.75 -5.75
N VAL A 76 -10.79 12.87 -4.80
CA VAL A 76 -9.41 12.37 -4.60
C VAL A 76 -9.08 11.13 -5.41
N ALA A 77 -10.09 10.39 -5.91
CA ALA A 77 -9.91 9.11 -6.57
C ALA A 77 -8.96 9.18 -7.78
N THR A 78 -8.94 10.30 -8.51
CA THR A 78 -8.05 10.51 -9.65
C THR A 78 -6.60 10.76 -9.27
N ASN A 79 -6.34 11.11 -8.01
CA ASN A 79 -5.01 11.39 -7.46
C ASN A 79 -4.45 10.18 -6.71
N LEU A 80 -5.11 9.02 -6.81
CA LEU A 80 -4.65 7.75 -6.23
C LEU A 80 -3.80 7.00 -7.25
N HIS A 81 -2.61 6.65 -6.81
CA HIS A 81 -1.52 6.09 -7.59
C HIS A 81 -1.32 4.59 -7.34
N ASP A 82 -1.03 3.84 -8.39
CA ASP A 82 -0.70 2.41 -8.35
C ASP A 82 0.43 2.04 -9.33
N GLU A 83 1.11 3.04 -9.88
CA GLU A 83 2.14 2.91 -10.90
C GLU A 83 3.39 2.24 -10.34
N VAL A 84 3.79 2.54 -9.10
CA VAL A 84 4.93 1.87 -8.46
C VAL A 84 4.62 0.40 -8.30
N TYR A 85 3.46 0.03 -7.75
CA TYR A 85 3.05 -1.37 -7.66
C TYR A 85 3.09 -2.10 -9.00
N TYR A 86 2.44 -1.56 -10.04
CA TYR A 86 2.42 -2.19 -11.35
C TYR A 86 3.83 -2.31 -11.97
N SER A 87 4.71 -1.34 -11.72
CA SER A 87 6.10 -1.36 -12.21
C SER A 87 7.00 -2.40 -11.53
N GLN A 88 6.60 -2.93 -10.36
CA GLN A 88 7.39 -3.88 -9.58
C GLN A 88 6.79 -5.29 -9.53
N LEU A 89 5.74 -5.59 -10.31
CA LEU A 89 5.05 -6.90 -10.28
C LEU A 89 6.01 -8.10 -10.41
N ASP A 90 7.03 -7.98 -11.25
CA ASP A 90 8.05 -9.00 -11.50
C ASP A 90 8.98 -9.25 -10.30
N LYS A 91 9.12 -8.26 -9.41
CA LYS A 91 9.99 -8.29 -8.23
C LYS A 91 9.24 -8.58 -6.93
N LEU A 92 7.91 -8.61 -6.96
CA LEU A 92 7.09 -8.91 -5.78
C LEU A 92 7.40 -10.27 -5.15
N SER A 93 7.92 -11.23 -5.92
CA SER A 93 8.32 -12.56 -5.42
C SER A 93 9.51 -12.52 -4.45
N ILE A 94 10.22 -11.39 -4.36
CA ILE A 94 11.33 -11.20 -3.40
C ILE A 94 10.78 -10.98 -1.97
N LEU A 95 9.52 -10.54 -1.84
CA LEU A 95 8.85 -10.35 -0.56
C LEU A 95 8.45 -11.68 0.06
N SER A 96 8.34 -11.70 1.40
CA SER A 96 7.75 -12.83 2.09
C SER A 96 6.27 -13.02 1.69
N LYS A 97 5.73 -14.23 1.90
CA LYS A 97 4.33 -14.53 1.55
C LYS A 97 3.34 -13.58 2.24
N ASP A 98 3.60 -13.22 3.50
CA ASP A 98 2.73 -12.37 4.29
C ASP A 98 2.81 -10.91 3.84
N GLU A 99 4.01 -10.45 3.50
CA GLU A 99 4.24 -9.14 2.87
C GLU A 99 3.50 -9.04 1.54
N LEU A 100 3.71 -10.02 0.65
CA LEU A 100 3.08 -10.07 -0.65
C LEU A 100 1.55 -10.03 -0.54
N ASN A 101 0.97 -10.84 0.35
CA ASN A 101 -0.48 -10.86 0.58
C ASN A 101 -1.00 -9.50 1.05
N THR A 102 -0.28 -8.83 1.94
CA THR A 102 -0.67 -7.52 2.49
C THR A 102 -0.55 -6.42 1.44
N VAL A 103 0.51 -6.43 0.63
CA VAL A 103 0.71 -5.54 -0.52
C VAL A 103 -0.44 -5.71 -1.52
N VAL A 104 -0.66 -6.93 -2.00
CA VAL A 104 -1.69 -7.24 -3.00
C VAL A 104 -3.09 -6.84 -2.49
N LYS A 105 -3.41 -7.13 -1.23
CA LYS A 105 -4.69 -6.73 -0.62
C LYS A 105 -4.85 -5.21 -0.58
N SER A 106 -3.79 -4.48 -0.21
CA SER A 106 -3.80 -3.00 -0.16
C SER A 106 -4.10 -2.39 -1.53
N TYR A 107 -3.38 -2.81 -2.57
CA TYR A 107 -3.57 -2.27 -3.92
C TYR A 107 -4.91 -2.68 -4.55
N HIS A 108 -5.44 -3.87 -4.22
CA HIS A 108 -6.79 -4.23 -4.61
C HIS A 108 -7.86 -3.38 -3.93
N SER A 109 -7.74 -3.12 -2.63
CA SER A 109 -8.65 -2.20 -1.93
C SER A 109 -8.58 -0.79 -2.49
N LEU A 110 -7.38 -0.29 -2.81
CA LEU A 110 -7.20 1.01 -3.47
C LEU A 110 -7.92 1.08 -4.82
N THR A 111 -7.73 0.06 -5.67
CA THR A 111 -8.35 -0.02 -6.99
C THR A 111 -9.88 -0.04 -6.88
N ARG A 112 -10.42 -0.82 -5.94
CA ARG A 112 -11.87 -0.92 -5.70
C ARG A 112 -12.44 0.39 -5.17
N LEU A 113 -11.74 1.02 -4.22
CA LEU A 113 -12.13 2.33 -3.70
C LEU A 113 -12.18 3.36 -4.83
N ARG A 114 -11.11 3.50 -5.62
CA ARG A 114 -11.04 4.40 -6.79
C ARG A 114 -12.22 4.16 -7.75
N THR A 115 -12.43 2.90 -8.13
CA THR A 115 -13.50 2.53 -9.08
C THR A 115 -14.89 2.86 -8.53
N LEU A 116 -15.17 2.45 -7.29
CA LEU A 116 -16.47 2.70 -6.65
C LEU A 116 -16.75 4.19 -6.46
N SER A 117 -15.75 4.97 -6.07
CA SER A 117 -15.88 6.42 -5.90
C SER A 117 -16.25 7.11 -7.22
N LEU A 118 -15.56 6.76 -8.31
CA LEU A 118 -15.85 7.31 -9.64
C LEU A 118 -17.21 6.85 -10.18
N GLU A 119 -17.59 5.59 -9.96
CA GLU A 119 -18.91 5.08 -10.32
C GLU A 119 -20.03 5.83 -9.58
N LEU A 120 -19.85 6.10 -8.29
CA LEU A 120 -20.88 6.71 -7.44
C LEU A 120 -21.02 8.22 -7.65
N ALA A 121 -19.98 8.90 -8.15
CA ALA A 121 -19.95 10.35 -8.34
C ALA A 121 -21.14 10.91 -9.16
N PHE A 122 -21.68 10.10 -10.09
CA PHE A 122 -22.74 10.52 -11.00
C PHE A 122 -24.09 9.83 -10.75
N VAL A 123 -24.18 8.94 -9.75
CA VAL A 123 -25.38 8.13 -9.50
C VAL A 123 -26.30 8.82 -8.49
N LYS A 124 -27.56 9.07 -8.89
CA LYS A 124 -28.60 9.62 -8.02
C LYS A 124 -29.92 8.86 -8.22
N PRO A 125 -30.55 8.32 -7.15
CA PRO A 125 -30.12 8.33 -5.75
C PRO A 125 -28.92 7.39 -5.49
N LEU A 126 -28.16 7.66 -4.43
CA LEU A 126 -27.02 6.83 -4.05
C LEU A 126 -27.47 5.43 -3.59
N PRO A 127 -26.88 4.34 -4.10
CA PRO A 127 -27.21 2.99 -3.64
C PRO A 127 -26.55 2.68 -2.29
N ASN A 128 -27.36 2.50 -1.23
CA ASN A 128 -26.88 2.23 0.14
C ASN A 128 -25.87 1.09 0.22
N ASN A 129 -26.05 0.02 -0.56
CA ASN A 129 -25.13 -1.12 -0.59
C ASN A 129 -23.74 -0.71 -1.11
N LYS A 130 -23.67 0.10 -2.16
CA LYS A 130 -22.41 0.57 -2.75
C LYS A 130 -21.71 1.57 -1.82
N VAL A 131 -22.45 2.47 -1.18
CA VAL A 131 -21.86 3.41 -0.21
C VAL A 131 -21.28 2.66 0.99
N LYS A 132 -21.95 1.61 1.49
CA LYS A 132 -21.42 0.74 2.54
C LYS A 132 -20.11 0.06 2.13
N ILE A 133 -20.01 -0.41 0.88
CA ILE A 133 -18.77 -1.01 0.35
C ILE A 133 -17.66 0.04 0.27
N LEU A 134 -17.95 1.24 -0.23
CA LEU A 134 -16.97 2.35 -0.30
C LEU A 134 -16.39 2.68 1.08
N ARG A 135 -17.25 2.82 2.10
CA ARG A 135 -16.81 3.05 3.49
C ARG A 135 -15.95 1.90 4.01
N SER A 136 -16.33 0.65 3.71
CA SER A 136 -15.55 -0.52 4.10
C SER A 136 -14.19 -0.58 3.43
N GLU A 137 -14.08 -0.25 2.14
CA GLU A 137 -12.79 -0.26 1.43
C GLU A 137 -11.87 0.86 1.92
N TYR A 138 -12.41 2.03 2.27
CA TYR A 138 -11.67 3.09 2.95
C TYR A 138 -11.06 2.59 4.27
N SER A 139 -11.86 1.96 5.12
CA SER A 139 -11.39 1.37 6.39
C SER A 139 -10.38 0.25 6.16
N ASN A 140 -10.57 -0.60 5.14
CA ASN A 140 -9.63 -1.66 4.81
C ASN A 140 -8.27 -1.10 4.40
N LEU A 141 -8.24 -0.07 3.56
CA LEU A 141 -7.01 0.59 3.11
C LEU A 141 -6.24 1.19 4.30
N TYR A 142 -6.96 1.91 5.17
CA TYR A 142 -6.41 2.48 6.39
C TYR A 142 -5.78 1.40 7.29
N ASN A 143 -6.53 0.34 7.61
CA ASN A 143 -6.02 -0.75 8.46
C ASN A 143 -4.86 -1.52 7.82
N SER A 144 -4.85 -1.64 6.49
CA SER A 144 -3.79 -2.35 5.78
C SER A 144 -2.45 -1.61 5.83
N LEU A 145 -2.45 -0.27 5.92
CA LEU A 145 -1.21 0.49 6.14
C LEU A 145 -0.57 0.18 7.49
N PHE A 146 -1.35 0.18 8.58
CA PHE A 146 -0.81 -0.17 9.91
C PHE A 146 -0.22 -1.58 9.91
N ALA A 147 -0.90 -2.52 9.25
CA ALA A 147 -0.37 -3.86 9.05
C ALA A 147 0.92 -3.86 8.22
N LEU A 148 0.96 -3.15 7.09
CA LEU A 148 2.13 -3.09 6.20
C LEU A 148 3.35 -2.45 6.89
N SER A 149 3.15 -1.34 7.58
CA SER A 149 4.17 -0.64 8.36
C SER A 149 4.73 -1.56 9.45
N SER A 150 3.85 -2.23 10.20
CA SER A 150 4.27 -3.20 11.23
C SER A 150 5.01 -4.41 10.64
N THR A 151 4.53 -4.97 9.54
CA THR A 151 5.18 -6.11 8.88
C THR A 151 6.56 -5.72 8.35
N PHE A 152 6.70 -4.56 7.70
CA PHE A 152 7.98 -4.10 7.17
C PHE A 152 8.97 -3.75 8.28
N ASP A 153 8.53 -3.16 9.39
CA ASP A 153 9.37 -2.88 10.56
C ASP A 153 9.87 -4.14 11.27
N ASN A 154 9.04 -5.19 11.35
CA ASN A 154 9.42 -6.45 11.99
C ASN A 154 10.45 -7.22 11.15
N GLU A 155 10.27 -7.28 9.84
CA GLU A 155 11.14 -7.98 8.89
C GLU A 155 12.44 -7.20 8.56
N THR A 156 12.51 -5.90 8.88
CA THR A 156 13.77 -5.14 8.81
C THR A 156 14.60 -5.24 10.09
N LYS A 157 13.96 -5.44 11.24
CA LYS A 157 14.64 -5.62 12.53
C LYS A 157 15.08 -7.07 12.77
N ASN A 158 14.40 -8.05 12.17
CA ASN A 158 14.76 -9.47 12.17
C ASN A 158 14.79 -10.01 10.72
N PRO A 159 15.83 -9.66 9.92
CA PRO A 159 15.96 -10.11 8.53
C PRO A 159 16.23 -11.61 8.37
#